data_AF-A0A1F8RT91-F1
#
_entry.id   AF-A0A1F8RT91-F1
#
_cell.length_a   1.000
_cell.length_b   1.000
_cell.length_c   1.000
_cell.angle_alpha   90.00
_cell.angle_beta   90.00
_cell.angle_gamma   90.00
#
_symmetry.space_group_name_H-M   'P 1'
#
loop_
_entity.id
_entity.type
_entity.pdbx_description
1 polymer ?
#
loop_
_entity_poly.entity_id
_entity_poly.type
_entity_poly.pdbx_seq_one_letter_code
_entity_poly.pdbx_strand_id
1 'polypeptide(L)'
;MDYDRELTGDIPPPPLLEAAFFHSARNDRAGHFGALARSELVRRAARLLSYGLMVFVAGVLLLVATATVPVLFGYHTYTVNGGSMEPSLHAGSTAVAAPTSPLALQVGDVIVRRSSEDGVPVLHRIVEIKEEGGQRLFVTQGDQNLAPDPEPVALQGPGDRVVYSVPYAGYILNFAGNWQGRLLLIGMPLVLLVAPTVRQRWRRPQQQLVAAAEAAPAAGQKASLRVIPIVRADAESYADLPAFLSEQLEQLCGPESKPRTDSQEQGEEPLAA
;
A
#
# COMPACT_ATOMS: atom_id res chain seq x y z
N MET A 1 -33.61 82.03 -57.85
CA MET A 1 -33.50 80.56 -57.85
C MET A 1 -32.23 80.25 -57.07
N ASP A 2 -32.21 80.40 -55.75
CA ASP A 2 -33.02 79.70 -54.73
C ASP A 2 -32.81 78.19 -54.80
N TYR A 3 -31.99 77.66 -53.90
CA TYR A 3 -32.31 76.52 -53.04
C TYR A 3 -31.19 76.33 -52.00
N ASP A 4 -31.43 76.89 -50.81
CA ASP A 4 -30.88 76.36 -49.56
C ASP A 4 -31.43 74.95 -49.34
N ARG A 5 -30.56 74.01 -48.93
CA ARG A 5 -30.99 72.85 -48.13
C ARG A 5 -29.84 72.22 -47.37
N GLU A 6 -30.01 72.23 -46.06
CA GLU A 6 -29.33 71.46 -45.03
C GLU A 6 -29.10 70.01 -45.46
N LEU A 7 -27.91 69.48 -45.18
CA LEU A 7 -27.72 68.04 -44.96
C LEU A 7 -26.57 67.83 -43.97
N THR A 8 -26.87 68.03 -42.70
CA THR A 8 -26.10 67.53 -41.57
C THR A 8 -26.20 66.01 -41.59
N GLY A 9 -25.27 65.37 -42.29
CA GLY A 9 -25.13 63.91 -42.31
C GLY A 9 -24.51 63.43 -41.00
N ASP A 10 -25.36 62.90 -40.13
CA ASP A 10 -24.97 62.09 -38.97
C ASP A 10 -24.03 60.96 -39.43
N ILE A 11 -22.78 60.99 -38.95
CA ILE A 11 -21.85 59.87 -39.08
C ILE A 11 -22.15 58.94 -37.91
N PRO A 12 -22.65 57.71 -38.12
CA PRO A 12 -22.85 56.79 -37.00
C PRO A 12 -21.48 56.41 -36.40
N PRO A 13 -21.33 56.37 -35.06
CA PRO A 13 -20.10 55.92 -34.45
C PRO A 13 -19.83 54.46 -34.82
N PRO A 14 -18.56 54.04 -34.95
CA PRO A 14 -18.22 52.65 -35.23
C PRO A 14 -18.82 51.73 -34.15
N PRO A 15 -19.23 50.50 -34.51
CA PRO A 15 -19.87 49.60 -33.58
C PRO A 15 -18.95 49.33 -32.38
N LEU A 16 -19.48 49.53 -31.17
CA LEU A 16 -18.87 49.25 -29.86
C LEU A 16 -18.59 47.74 -29.61
N LEU A 17 -18.35 46.96 -30.66
CA LEU A 17 -18.17 45.51 -30.61
C LEU A 17 -16.70 45.07 -30.68
N GLU A 18 -15.75 45.94 -31.07
CA GLU A 18 -14.33 45.55 -31.08
C GLU A 18 -13.63 45.67 -29.71
N ALA A 19 -14.10 46.55 -28.83
CA ALA A 19 -13.48 46.74 -27.51
C ALA A 19 -13.79 45.58 -26.52
N ALA A 20 -14.91 44.88 -26.71
CA ALA A 20 -15.32 43.76 -25.85
C ALA A 20 -14.55 42.46 -26.15
N PHE A 21 -14.14 42.24 -27.41
CA PHE A 21 -13.36 41.06 -27.79
C PHE A 21 -11.91 41.09 -27.28
N PHE A 22 -11.32 42.28 -27.13
CA PHE A 22 -9.96 42.41 -26.60
C PHE A 22 -9.85 42.29 -25.07
N HIS A 23 -10.94 42.56 -24.33
CA HIS A 23 -10.95 42.41 -22.87
C HIS A 23 -11.19 40.96 -22.41
N SER A 24 -11.99 40.18 -23.15
CA SER A 24 -12.21 38.76 -22.83
C SER A 24 -10.96 37.90 -23.05
N ALA A 25 -10.21 38.14 -24.13
CA ALA A 25 -9.03 37.33 -24.44
C ALA A 25 -7.82 37.57 -23.50
N ARG A 26 -7.81 38.68 -22.75
CA ARG A 26 -6.73 39.00 -21.80
C ARG A 26 -6.96 38.36 -20.43
N ASN A 27 -8.22 38.21 -20.03
CA ASN A 27 -8.62 37.61 -18.75
C ASN A 27 -8.38 36.09 -18.74
N ASP A 28 -8.61 35.41 -19.87
CA ASP A 28 -8.42 33.96 -19.98
C ASP A 28 -6.95 33.53 -19.93
N ARG A 29 -6.03 34.34 -20.48
CA ARG A 29 -4.59 34.03 -20.47
C ARG A 29 -4.02 34.12 -19.06
N ALA A 30 -4.41 35.12 -18.25
CA ALA A 30 -3.93 35.27 -16.89
C ALA A 30 -4.38 34.12 -15.96
N GLY A 31 -5.61 33.62 -16.13
CA GLY A 31 -6.11 32.45 -15.43
C GLY A 31 -5.42 31.14 -15.82
N HIS A 32 -5.10 30.97 -17.11
CA HIS A 32 -4.47 29.76 -17.64
C HIS A 32 -3.00 29.61 -17.18
N PHE A 33 -2.22 30.70 -17.15
CA PHE A 33 -0.84 30.67 -16.62
C PHE A 33 -0.79 30.38 -15.11
N GLY A 34 -1.73 30.92 -14.32
CA GLY A 34 -1.86 30.63 -12.89
C GLY A 34 -2.26 29.18 -12.60
N ALA A 35 -3.13 28.59 -13.42
CA ALA A 35 -3.53 27.18 -13.32
C ALA A 35 -2.39 26.21 -13.69
N LEU A 36 -1.61 26.52 -14.74
CA LEU A 36 -0.45 25.72 -15.15
C LEU A 36 0.67 25.76 -14.11
N ALA A 37 1.00 26.95 -13.58
CA ALA A 37 1.99 27.11 -12.51
C ALA A 37 1.57 26.39 -11.21
N ARG A 38 0.29 26.46 -10.83
CA ARG A 38 -0.27 25.67 -9.72
C ARG A 38 -0.12 24.16 -9.94
N SER A 39 -0.31 23.67 -11.17
CA SER A 39 -0.18 22.25 -11.48
C SER A 39 1.27 21.74 -11.42
N GLU A 40 2.26 22.54 -11.81
CA GLU A 40 3.69 22.20 -11.69
C GLU A 40 4.18 22.22 -10.23
N LEU A 41 3.73 23.19 -9.44
CA LEU A 41 4.03 23.25 -8.01
C LEU A 41 3.45 22.05 -7.27
N VAL A 42 2.20 21.68 -7.55
CA VAL A 42 1.57 20.48 -6.97
C VAL A 42 2.31 19.21 -7.37
N ARG A 43 2.74 19.06 -8.64
CA ARG A 43 3.54 17.92 -9.09
C ARG A 43 4.93 17.85 -8.43
N ARG A 44 5.58 19.00 -8.21
CA ARG A 44 6.87 19.07 -7.51
C ARG A 44 6.70 18.71 -6.03
N ALA A 45 5.70 19.28 -5.36
CA ALA A 45 5.38 18.98 -3.97
C ALA A 45 5.06 17.50 -3.76
N ALA A 46 4.24 16.90 -4.63
CA ALA A 46 3.93 15.47 -4.57
C ALA A 46 5.17 14.58 -4.76
N ARG A 47 6.09 14.95 -5.66
CA ARG A 47 7.36 14.23 -5.83
C ARG A 47 8.25 14.32 -4.59
N LEU A 48 8.44 15.53 -4.05
CA LEU A 48 9.24 15.72 -2.84
C LEU A 48 8.65 14.96 -1.64
N LEU A 49 7.32 14.98 -1.49
CA LEU A 49 6.64 14.19 -0.48
C LEU A 49 6.86 12.69 -0.67
N SER A 50 6.76 12.19 -1.91
CA SER A 50 7.00 10.78 -2.20
C SER A 50 8.44 10.35 -1.92
N TYR A 51 9.43 11.18 -2.25
CA TYR A 51 10.83 10.92 -1.90
C TYR A 51 11.05 10.95 -0.39
N GLY A 52 10.45 11.92 0.31
CA GLY A 52 10.49 11.98 1.77
C GLY A 52 9.91 10.72 2.42
N LEU A 53 8.76 10.26 1.92
CA LEU A 53 8.15 9.01 2.38
C LEU A 53 9.05 7.78 2.10
N MET A 54 9.65 7.70 0.91
CA MET A 54 10.55 6.60 0.55
C MET A 54 11.78 6.56 1.45
N VAL A 55 12.41 7.71 1.70
CA VAL A 55 13.55 7.82 2.63
C VAL A 55 13.13 7.44 4.05
N PHE A 56 11.97 7.89 4.51
CA PHE A 56 11.43 7.51 5.81
C PHE A 56 11.23 6.00 5.95
N VAL A 57 10.55 5.38 4.97
CA VAL A 57 10.31 3.93 4.95
C VAL A 57 11.64 3.17 4.89
N ALA A 58 12.58 3.60 4.05
CA ALA A 58 13.91 3.00 3.97
C ALA A 58 14.66 3.10 5.32
N GLY A 59 14.57 4.24 6.00
CA GLY A 59 15.16 4.43 7.33
C GLY A 59 14.55 3.50 8.39
N VAL A 60 13.22 3.35 8.39
CA VAL A 60 12.52 2.41 9.29
C VAL A 60 12.93 0.96 9.00
N LEU A 61 13.00 0.57 7.72
CA LEU A 61 13.43 -0.77 7.32
C LEU A 61 14.89 -1.03 7.72
N LEU A 62 15.77 -0.05 7.54
CA LEU A 62 17.16 -0.14 7.96
C LEU A 62 17.26 -0.32 9.48
N LEU A 63 16.53 0.49 10.26
CA LEU A 63 16.50 0.38 11.72
C LEU A 63 16.03 -1.01 12.17
N VAL A 64 14.94 -1.51 11.60
CA VAL A 64 14.42 -2.86 11.89
C VAL A 64 15.45 -3.93 11.50
N ALA A 65 16.10 -3.78 10.34
CA ALA A 65 17.12 -4.71 9.88
C ALA A 65 18.32 -4.81 10.86
N THR A 66 18.72 -3.71 11.51
CA THR A 66 19.80 -3.76 12.52
C THR A 66 19.46 -4.65 13.72
N ALA A 67 18.18 -4.84 14.03
CA ALA A 67 17.72 -5.75 15.07
C ALA A 67 17.49 -7.17 14.54
N THR A 68 16.94 -7.34 13.33
CA THR A 68 16.48 -8.65 12.85
C THR A 68 17.50 -9.43 12.03
N VAL A 69 18.38 -8.77 11.28
CA VAL A 69 19.43 -9.44 10.48
C VAL A 69 20.39 -10.30 11.32
N PRO A 70 20.85 -9.89 12.52
CA PRO A 70 21.69 -10.72 13.39
C PRO A 70 21.09 -12.09 13.72
N VAL A 71 19.76 -12.22 13.73
CA VAL A 71 19.08 -13.49 14.00
C VAL A 71 19.44 -14.56 12.97
N LEU A 72 19.70 -14.16 11.72
CA LEU A 72 20.17 -15.07 10.67
C LEU A 72 21.58 -15.62 10.93
N PHE A 73 22.35 -14.97 11.82
CA PHE A 73 23.69 -15.38 12.23
C PHE A 73 23.71 -16.07 13.60
N GLY A 74 22.54 -16.45 14.13
CA GLY A 74 22.43 -17.15 15.42
C GLY A 74 22.39 -16.25 16.65
N TYR A 75 22.20 -14.92 16.47
CA TYR A 75 21.91 -14.03 17.58
C TYR A 75 20.43 -14.11 17.97
N HIS A 76 20.11 -13.74 19.20
CA HIS A 76 18.74 -13.64 19.70
C HIS A 76 18.38 -12.19 19.95
N THR A 77 17.09 -11.85 19.82
CA THR A 77 16.60 -10.49 19.99
C THR A 77 15.55 -10.43 21.08
N TYR A 78 15.67 -9.46 21.97
CA TYR A 78 14.77 -9.27 23.10
C TYR A 78 14.26 -7.84 23.14
N THR A 79 12.96 -7.66 23.33
CA THR A 79 12.38 -6.32 23.55
C THR A 79 12.59 -5.92 24.99
N VAL A 80 13.19 -4.75 25.22
CA VAL A 80 13.41 -4.22 26.56
C VAL A 80 12.10 -3.64 27.08
N ASN A 81 11.48 -4.36 27.99
CA ASN A 81 10.25 -3.96 28.66
C ASN A 81 10.59 -3.37 30.03
N GLY A 82 10.17 -2.12 30.28
CA GLY A 82 10.44 -1.41 31.54
C GLY A 82 11.79 -0.66 31.53
N GLY A 83 12.13 -0.08 32.69
CA GLY A 83 13.29 0.80 32.87
C GLY A 83 14.36 0.26 33.83
N SER A 84 14.31 -1.01 34.23
CA SER A 84 15.25 -1.56 35.23
C SER A 84 16.72 -1.49 34.80
N MET A 85 16.97 -1.38 33.50
CA MET A 85 18.31 -1.27 32.91
C MET A 85 18.66 0.16 32.48
N GLU A 86 17.89 1.17 32.86
CA GLU A 86 18.19 2.57 32.58
C GLU A 86 19.46 3.03 33.33
N PRO A 87 20.38 3.79 32.71
CA PRO A 87 20.36 4.33 31.34
C PRO A 87 21.06 3.45 30.28
N SER A 88 21.51 2.24 30.63
CA SER A 88 22.30 1.42 29.69
C SER A 88 21.43 0.79 28.59
N LEU A 89 20.20 0.39 28.92
CA LEU A 89 19.21 -0.13 28.00
C LEU A 89 17.88 0.60 28.19
N HIS A 90 17.57 1.47 27.24
CA HIS A 90 16.32 2.23 27.24
C HIS A 90 15.11 1.33 27.01
N ALA A 91 14.02 1.64 27.72
CA ALA A 91 12.72 1.03 27.49
C ALA A 91 12.28 1.16 26.02
N GLY A 92 11.73 0.08 25.45
CA GLY A 92 11.28 0.06 24.05
C GLY A 92 12.40 -0.08 23.01
N SER A 93 13.65 -0.29 23.44
CA SER A 93 14.73 -0.75 22.57
C SER A 93 14.63 -2.26 22.30
N THR A 94 15.37 -2.72 21.29
CA THR A 94 15.60 -4.15 21.05
C THR A 94 17.05 -4.47 21.38
N ALA A 95 17.27 -5.34 22.37
CA ALA A 95 18.58 -5.88 22.70
C ALA A 95 18.90 -7.05 21.76
N VAL A 96 20.10 -7.04 21.20
CA VAL A 96 20.65 -8.13 20.40
C VAL A 96 21.66 -8.87 21.27
N ALA A 97 21.43 -10.16 21.48
CA ALA A 97 22.20 -11.00 22.36
C ALA A 97 22.86 -12.16 21.61
N ALA A 98 24.08 -12.51 22.02
CA ALA A 98 24.85 -13.62 21.48
C ALA A 98 24.82 -14.81 22.45
N PRO A 99 24.57 -16.04 21.97
CA PRO A 99 24.74 -17.25 22.76
C PRO A 99 26.20 -17.36 23.22
N THR A 100 26.41 -17.30 24.53
CA THR A 100 27.73 -17.24 25.15
C THR A 100 27.88 -18.36 26.18
N SER A 101 29.00 -19.08 26.17
CA SER A 101 29.27 -20.10 27.18
C SER A 101 29.27 -19.49 28.59
N PRO A 102 28.66 -20.14 29.61
CA PRO A 102 28.69 -19.66 30.98
C PRO A 102 30.10 -19.39 31.54
N LEU A 103 31.11 -20.10 31.00
CA LEU A 103 32.51 -19.89 31.39
C LEU A 103 33.12 -18.60 30.83
N ALA A 104 32.57 -18.08 29.74
CA ALA A 104 33.03 -16.85 29.09
C ALA A 104 32.31 -15.60 29.59
N LEU A 105 31.21 -15.76 30.34
CA LEU A 105 30.49 -14.65 30.98
C LEU A 105 31.31 -14.05 32.11
N GLN A 106 31.25 -12.72 32.23
CA GLN A 106 32.00 -11.95 33.20
C GLN A 106 31.09 -11.00 33.99
N VAL A 107 31.57 -10.57 35.16
CA VAL A 107 30.94 -9.47 35.90
C VAL A 107 30.89 -8.23 35.01
N GLY A 108 29.72 -7.61 34.93
CA GLY A 108 29.44 -6.48 34.06
C GLY A 108 28.70 -6.84 32.77
N ASP A 109 28.68 -8.11 32.36
CA ASP A 109 27.87 -8.55 31.21
C ASP A 109 26.38 -8.44 31.52
N VAL A 110 25.58 -8.04 30.54
CA VAL A 110 24.11 -8.09 30.64
C VAL A 110 23.64 -9.40 30.03
N ILE A 111 22.90 -10.18 30.80
CA ILE A 111 22.38 -11.48 30.38
C ILE A 111 20.86 -11.52 30.43
N VAL A 112 20.29 -12.42 29.64
CA VAL A 112 18.88 -12.74 29.69
C VAL A 112 18.66 -13.90 30.64
N ARG A 113 17.87 -13.66 31.69
CA ARG A 113 17.34 -14.70 32.58
C ARG A 113 15.84 -14.85 32.38
N ARG A 114 15.27 -15.98 32.79
CA ARG A 114 13.82 -16.11 32.89
C ARG A 114 13.38 -15.73 34.30
N SER A 115 12.31 -14.96 34.39
CA SER A 115 11.64 -14.66 35.65
C SER A 115 11.07 -15.94 36.27
N SER A 116 11.28 -16.13 37.57
CA SER A 116 10.74 -17.29 38.30
C SER A 116 9.22 -17.21 38.49
N GLU A 117 8.63 -16.01 38.39
CA GLU A 117 7.19 -15.79 38.58
C GLU A 117 6.36 -16.15 37.33
N ASP A 118 6.78 -15.68 36.16
CA ASP A 118 5.99 -15.73 34.92
C ASP A 118 6.77 -16.30 33.71
N GLY A 119 8.05 -16.66 33.89
CA GLY A 119 8.90 -17.21 32.84
C GLY A 119 9.32 -16.22 31.75
N VAL A 120 8.96 -14.94 31.90
CA VAL A 120 9.25 -13.89 30.92
C VAL A 120 10.76 -13.58 30.92
N PRO A 121 11.39 -13.35 29.76
CA PRO A 121 12.79 -12.95 29.70
C PRO A 121 13.01 -11.58 30.35
N VAL A 122 13.95 -11.51 31.29
CA VAL A 122 14.39 -10.33 32.02
C VAL A 122 15.88 -10.12 31.75
N LEU A 123 16.25 -8.89 31.41
CA LEU A 123 17.64 -8.52 31.11
C LEU A 123 18.21 -7.80 32.32
N HIS A 124 19.24 -8.36 32.95
CA HIS A 124 19.94 -7.73 34.07
C HIS A 124 21.45 -7.94 33.97
N ARG A 125 22.23 -7.09 34.64
CA ARG A 125 23.69 -7.12 34.64
C ARG A 125 24.22 -8.08 35.69
N ILE A 126 25.22 -8.88 35.35
CA ILE A 126 25.94 -9.70 36.30
C ILE A 126 26.74 -8.78 37.23
N VAL A 127 26.45 -8.84 38.53
CA VAL A 127 27.19 -8.09 39.57
C VAL A 127 28.14 -8.97 40.35
N GLU A 128 27.88 -10.28 40.38
CA GLU A 128 28.73 -11.26 41.07
C GLU A 128 28.61 -12.63 40.37
N ILE A 129 29.70 -13.40 40.35
CA ILE A 129 29.73 -14.78 39.90
C ILE A 129 30.21 -15.64 41.06
N LYS A 130 29.38 -16.61 41.46
CA LYS A 130 29.69 -17.59 42.50
C LYS A 130 29.92 -18.96 41.88
N GLU A 131 30.75 -19.76 42.51
CA GLU A 131 30.95 -21.17 42.13
C GLU A 131 30.44 -22.07 43.26
N GLU A 132 29.38 -22.82 43.00
CA GLU A 132 28.75 -23.75 43.95
C GLU A 132 28.49 -25.09 43.28
N GLY A 133 28.91 -26.19 43.90
CA GLY A 133 28.66 -27.54 43.39
C GLY A 133 29.25 -27.83 41.98
N GLY A 134 30.29 -27.10 41.58
CA GLY A 134 30.89 -27.20 40.24
C GLY A 134 30.12 -26.44 39.15
N GLN A 135 29.15 -25.60 39.51
CA GLN A 135 28.40 -24.74 38.60
C GLN A 135 28.63 -23.27 38.92
N ARG A 136 28.59 -22.43 37.88
CA ARG A 136 28.58 -20.97 38.04
C ARG A 136 27.16 -20.47 38.28
N LEU A 137 26.99 -19.74 39.37
CA LEU A 137 25.77 -19.00 39.71
C LEU A 137 26.01 -17.52 39.47
N PHE A 138 25.10 -16.89 38.74
CA PHE A 138 25.19 -15.48 38.37
C PHE A 138 24.23 -14.68 39.23
N VAL A 139 24.76 -13.75 40.02
CA VAL A 139 23.95 -12.76 40.71
C VAL A 139 23.75 -11.59 39.75
N THR A 140 22.50 -11.33 39.40
CA THR A 140 22.12 -10.27 38.46
C THR A 140 21.44 -9.10 39.16
N GLN A 141 21.58 -7.91 38.61
CA GLN A 141 20.93 -6.69 39.10
C GLN A 141 20.55 -5.80 37.91
N GLY A 142 19.36 -5.20 37.95
CA GLY A 142 19.01 -4.13 37.03
C GLY A 142 19.80 -2.86 37.36
N ASP A 143 20.34 -2.17 36.36
CA ASP A 143 21.16 -0.98 36.57
C ASP A 143 20.47 0.13 37.37
N GLN A 144 19.13 0.20 37.32
CA GLN A 144 18.31 1.14 38.09
C GLN A 144 17.82 0.56 39.43
N ASN A 145 18.00 -0.74 39.67
CA ASN A 145 17.51 -1.39 40.89
C ASN A 145 18.43 -1.11 42.08
N LEU A 146 17.86 -0.93 43.27
CA LEU A 146 18.60 -0.66 44.51
C LEU A 146 19.33 -1.88 45.08
N ALA A 147 18.88 -3.08 44.74
CA ALA A 147 19.40 -4.33 45.25
C ALA A 147 19.51 -5.38 44.13
N PRO A 148 20.42 -6.37 44.28
CA PRO A 148 20.48 -7.52 43.39
C PRO A 148 19.17 -8.32 43.38
N ASP A 149 18.98 -9.07 42.31
CA ASP A 149 17.90 -10.04 42.20
C ASP A 149 18.00 -11.09 43.32
N PRO A 150 16.86 -11.54 43.90
CA PRO A 150 16.86 -12.44 45.05
C PRO A 150 17.36 -13.85 44.74
N GLU A 151 17.17 -14.33 43.50
CA GLU A 151 17.54 -15.67 43.08
C GLU A 151 18.73 -15.62 42.12
N PRO A 152 19.86 -16.28 42.46
CA PRO A 152 20.97 -16.45 41.53
C PRO A 152 20.54 -17.27 40.31
N VAL A 153 21.06 -16.89 39.15
CA VAL A 153 20.76 -17.56 37.88
C VAL A 153 21.75 -18.68 37.65
N ALA A 154 21.25 -19.91 37.46
CA ALA A 154 22.02 -21.04 36.96
C ALA A 154 21.73 -21.26 35.47
N LEU A 155 22.76 -21.22 34.62
CA LEU A 155 22.60 -21.44 33.19
C LEU A 155 22.81 -22.93 32.84
N GLN A 156 21.77 -23.58 32.32
CA GLN A 156 21.84 -24.99 31.86
C GLN A 156 22.44 -25.14 30.45
N GLY A 157 22.85 -24.05 29.82
CA GLY A 157 23.39 -24.00 28.47
C GLY A 157 24.03 -22.64 28.17
N PRO A 158 24.26 -22.30 26.89
CA PRO A 158 24.71 -20.97 26.51
C PRO A 158 23.74 -19.91 27.05
N GLY A 159 24.28 -18.91 27.75
CA GLY A 159 23.54 -17.75 28.20
C GLY A 159 23.53 -16.68 27.11
N ASP A 160 22.40 -16.01 26.95
CA ASP A 160 22.27 -14.91 26.00
C ASP A 160 22.87 -13.64 26.59
N ARG A 161 24.05 -13.27 26.10
CA ARG A 161 24.74 -12.03 26.49
C ARG A 161 24.40 -10.91 25.52
N VAL A 162 23.89 -9.79 26.02
CA VAL A 162 23.59 -8.61 25.21
C VAL A 162 24.88 -8.01 24.65
N VAL A 163 24.92 -7.80 23.34
CA VAL A 163 26.06 -7.20 22.63
C VAL A 163 25.80 -5.72 22.33
N TYR A 164 24.61 -5.40 21.87
CA TYR A 164 24.18 -4.03 21.62
C TYR A 164 22.65 -3.91 21.71
N SER A 165 22.15 -2.69 21.78
CA SER A 165 20.72 -2.39 21.71
C SER A 165 20.42 -1.40 20.60
N VAL A 166 19.23 -1.53 20.02
CA VAL A 166 18.71 -0.65 18.98
C VAL A 166 17.55 0.14 19.59
N PRO A 167 17.73 1.44 19.90
CA PRO A 167 16.67 2.28 20.43
C PRO A 167 15.45 2.31 19.50
N TYR A 168 14.26 2.37 20.09
CA TYR A 168 12.95 2.44 19.40
C TYR A 168 12.56 1.25 18.52
N ALA A 169 13.50 0.35 18.17
CA ALA A 169 13.20 -0.82 17.35
C ALA A 169 12.16 -1.74 18.01
N GLY A 170 12.13 -1.81 19.34
CA GLY A 170 11.15 -2.60 20.08
C GLY A 170 9.72 -2.13 19.84
N TYR A 171 9.49 -0.82 19.77
CA TYR A 171 8.16 -0.27 19.44
C TYR A 171 7.74 -0.62 18.02
N ILE A 172 8.64 -0.51 17.04
CA ILE A 172 8.35 -0.79 15.64
C ILE A 172 8.09 -2.28 15.43
N LEU A 173 8.90 -3.14 16.04
CA LEU A 173 8.75 -4.59 15.96
C LEU A 173 7.46 -5.06 16.62
N ASN A 174 7.12 -4.53 17.80
CA ASN A 174 5.85 -4.83 18.46
C ASN A 174 4.65 -4.36 17.60
N PHE A 175 4.74 -3.16 17.03
CA PHE A 175 3.71 -2.66 16.10
C PHE A 175 3.59 -3.55 14.86
N ALA A 176 4.71 -4.00 14.28
CA ALA A 176 4.74 -4.90 13.14
C ALA A 176 4.28 -6.34 13.45
N GLY A 177 4.20 -6.75 14.73
CA GLY A 177 3.59 -8.01 15.12
C GLY A 177 2.08 -8.04 14.87
N ASN A 178 1.41 -6.89 15.00
CA ASN A 178 -0.03 -6.75 14.81
C ASN A 178 -0.39 -6.67 13.31
N TRP A 179 -1.51 -7.28 12.90
CA TRP A 179 -1.94 -7.24 11.50
C TRP A 179 -2.25 -5.80 11.04
N GLN A 180 -2.84 -4.99 11.92
CA GLN A 180 -3.10 -3.57 11.66
C GLN A 180 -1.78 -2.80 11.47
N GLY A 181 -0.78 -3.08 12.29
CA GLY A 181 0.51 -2.41 12.20
C GLY A 181 1.28 -2.79 10.94
N ARG A 182 1.20 -4.05 10.49
CA ARG A 182 1.74 -4.47 9.18
C ARG A 182 1.05 -3.75 8.02
N LEU A 183 -0.28 -3.62 8.05
CA LEU A 183 -1.00 -2.88 7.02
C LEU A 183 -0.61 -1.40 6.99
N LEU A 184 -0.34 -0.78 8.14
CA LEU A 184 0.03 0.62 8.21
C LEU A 184 1.51 0.85 7.84
N LEU A 185 2.42 -0.01 8.28
CA LEU A 185 3.86 0.08 7.96
C LEU A 185 4.19 -0.29 6.52
N ILE A 186 3.48 -1.26 5.93
CA ILE A 186 3.77 -1.77 4.58
C ILE A 186 2.69 -1.35 3.60
N GLY A 187 1.43 -1.58 3.94
CA GLY A 187 0.29 -1.34 3.04
C GLY A 187 0.08 0.14 2.72
N MET A 188 0.08 1.03 3.71
CA MET A 188 -0.11 2.47 3.49
C MET A 188 0.96 3.07 2.55
N PRO A 189 2.28 2.92 2.80
CA PRO A 189 3.28 3.47 1.89
C PRO A 189 3.21 2.82 0.50
N LEU A 190 2.92 1.51 0.41
CA LEU A 190 2.74 0.84 -0.87
C LEU A 190 1.57 1.45 -1.67
N VAL A 191 0.42 1.68 -1.04
CA VAL A 191 -0.74 2.32 -1.67
C VAL A 191 -0.40 3.75 -2.10
N LEU A 192 0.29 4.53 -1.27
CA LEU A 192 0.69 5.90 -1.63
C LEU A 192 1.64 5.94 -2.84
N LEU A 193 2.51 4.96 -2.99
CA LEU A 193 3.42 4.84 -4.12
C LEU A 193 2.72 4.35 -5.41
N VAL A 194 1.77 3.42 -5.29
CA VAL A 194 1.10 2.76 -6.43
C VAL A 194 -0.17 3.50 -6.89
N ALA A 195 -0.93 4.12 -6.00
CA ALA A 195 -2.17 4.83 -6.33
C ALA A 195 -2.04 5.85 -7.49
N PRO A 196 -1.00 6.71 -7.55
CA PRO A 196 -0.88 7.65 -8.67
C PRO A 196 -0.60 6.97 -10.02
N THR A 197 0.17 5.88 -10.05
CA THR A 197 0.47 5.16 -11.30
C THR A 197 -0.77 4.44 -11.83
N VAL A 198 -1.54 3.82 -10.95
CA VAL A 198 -2.83 3.19 -11.27
C VAL A 198 -3.83 4.24 -11.75
N ARG A 199 -4.00 5.35 -11.02
CA ARG A 199 -4.91 6.44 -11.40
C ARG A 199 -4.56 7.02 -12.77
N GLN A 200 -3.28 7.17 -13.09
CA GLN A 200 -2.87 7.66 -14.41
C GLN A 200 -3.22 6.66 -15.51
N ARG A 201 -3.00 5.36 -15.30
CA ARG A 201 -3.32 4.32 -16.28
C ARG A 201 -4.82 4.22 -16.56
N TRP A 202 -5.66 4.40 -15.54
CA TRP A 202 -7.13 4.34 -15.69
C TRP A 202 -7.71 5.58 -16.38
N ARG A 203 -7.10 6.76 -16.22
CA ARG A 203 -7.57 8.01 -16.86
C ARG A 203 -7.13 8.17 -18.33
N ARG A 204 -6.06 7.51 -18.77
CA ARG A 204 -5.57 7.55 -20.16
C ARG A 204 -6.63 7.19 -21.22
N PRO A 205 -7.37 6.07 -21.12
CA PRO A 205 -8.36 5.71 -22.13
C PRO A 205 -9.51 6.73 -22.22
N GLN A 206 -9.96 7.31 -21.10
CA GLN A 206 -11.00 8.35 -21.13
C GLN A 206 -10.53 9.64 -21.81
N GLN A 207 -9.27 10.04 -21.58
CA GLN A 207 -8.72 11.23 -22.24
C GLN A 207 -8.57 11.05 -23.74
N GLN A 208 -8.20 9.85 -24.20
CA GLN A 208 -8.14 9.54 -25.63
C GLN A 208 -9.53 9.56 -26.28
N LEU A 209 -10.56 9.07 -25.59
CA LEU A 209 -11.94 9.12 -26.08
C LEU A 209 -12.47 10.56 -26.19
N VAL A 210 -12.22 11.40 -25.18
CA VAL A 210 -12.61 12.82 -25.19
C VAL A 210 -11.84 13.59 -26.25
N ALA A 211 -10.52 13.40 -26.35
CA ALA A 211 -9.70 14.04 -27.37
C ALA A 211 -10.07 13.58 -28.79
N ALA A 212 -10.42 12.32 -28.99
CA ALA A 212 -10.93 11.82 -30.27
C ALA A 212 -12.31 12.41 -30.61
N ALA A 213 -13.17 12.63 -29.61
CA ALA A 213 -14.47 13.28 -29.80
C ALA A 213 -14.35 14.79 -30.09
N GLU A 214 -13.38 15.49 -29.50
CA GLU A 214 -13.09 16.91 -29.78
C GLU A 214 -12.33 17.11 -31.10
N ALA A 215 -11.44 16.17 -31.46
CA ALA A 215 -10.73 16.18 -32.74
C ALA A 215 -11.61 15.71 -33.91
N ALA A 216 -12.76 15.09 -33.62
CA ALA A 216 -13.78 14.88 -34.64
C ALA A 216 -14.19 16.26 -35.17
N PRO A 217 -14.01 16.54 -36.47
CA PRO A 217 -14.33 17.86 -37.02
C PRO A 217 -15.79 18.15 -36.67
N ALA A 218 -16.06 19.35 -36.14
CA ALA A 218 -17.41 19.83 -35.93
C ALA A 218 -18.13 19.76 -37.27
N ALA A 219 -18.83 18.65 -37.50
CA ALA A 219 -19.54 18.36 -38.73
C ALA A 219 -20.84 19.15 -38.73
N GLY A 220 -20.70 20.48 -38.68
CA GLY A 220 -21.62 21.42 -39.28
C GLY A 220 -21.42 21.42 -40.79
N GLN A 221 -21.47 20.26 -41.43
CA GLN A 221 -21.71 20.16 -42.86
C GLN A 221 -22.46 18.86 -43.07
N LYS A 222 -23.62 18.97 -43.72
CA LYS A 222 -24.56 17.90 -44.05
C LYS A 222 -23.83 16.73 -44.73
N ALA A 223 -23.22 15.86 -43.94
CA ALA A 223 -22.69 14.60 -44.38
C ALA A 223 -23.82 13.59 -44.17
N SER A 224 -24.44 13.21 -45.29
CA SER A 224 -25.33 12.06 -45.37
C SER A 224 -24.79 10.92 -44.51
N LEU A 225 -25.59 10.50 -43.54
CA LEU A 225 -25.33 9.40 -42.63
C LEU A 225 -25.13 8.11 -43.46
N ARG A 226 -23.90 7.82 -43.89
CA ARG A 226 -23.52 6.46 -44.25
C ARG A 226 -23.29 5.73 -42.94
N VAL A 227 -24.35 5.09 -42.47
CA VAL A 227 -24.28 4.04 -41.46
C VAL A 227 -23.23 3.04 -41.94
N ILE A 228 -22.04 3.08 -41.33
CA ILE A 228 -21.11 1.97 -41.42
C ILE A 228 -21.76 0.87 -40.58
N PRO A 229 -22.18 -0.27 -41.16
CA PRO A 229 -22.72 -1.35 -40.35
C PRO A 229 -21.61 -1.78 -39.39
N ILE A 230 -21.90 -1.67 -38.09
CA ILE A 230 -21.27 -2.53 -37.09
C ILE A 230 -21.51 -3.93 -37.61
N VAL A 231 -20.42 -4.61 -37.98
CA VAL A 231 -20.42 -6.00 -38.42
C VAL A 231 -21.32 -6.78 -37.45
N ARG A 232 -22.49 -7.17 -37.97
CA ARG A 232 -23.27 -8.26 -37.41
C ARG A 232 -22.33 -9.46 -37.44
N ALA A 233 -22.30 -10.22 -36.36
CA ALA A 233 -21.72 -11.55 -36.40
C ALA A 233 -22.52 -12.35 -37.43
N ASP A 234 -21.94 -12.49 -38.63
CA ASP A 234 -22.45 -13.36 -39.66
C ASP A 234 -22.19 -14.78 -39.18
N ALA A 235 -23.28 -15.54 -39.03
CA ALA A 235 -23.27 -16.94 -38.66
C ALA A 235 -22.82 -17.81 -39.85
N GLU A 236 -21.63 -17.57 -40.41
CA GLU A 236 -21.04 -18.42 -41.46
C GLU A 236 -19.51 -18.39 -41.38
N SER A 237 -18.93 -18.97 -40.31
CA SER A 237 -17.54 -19.48 -40.32
C SER A 237 -17.23 -20.21 -39.00
N TYR A 238 -17.91 -21.33 -38.74
CA TYR A 238 -17.57 -22.28 -37.68
C TYR A 238 -16.71 -23.44 -38.23
N ALA A 239 -15.64 -23.14 -38.96
CA ALA A 239 -14.74 -24.17 -39.50
C ALA A 239 -13.49 -24.43 -38.63
N ASP A 240 -13.15 -23.54 -37.68
CA ASP A 240 -11.91 -23.62 -36.92
C ASP A 240 -12.08 -23.35 -35.41
N LEU A 241 -12.98 -24.09 -34.75
CA LEU A 241 -13.04 -24.12 -33.29
C LEU A 241 -12.45 -25.43 -32.75
N PRO A 242 -11.48 -25.37 -31.82
CA PRO A 242 -10.92 -26.57 -31.20
C PRO A 242 -12.00 -27.37 -30.48
N ALA A 243 -11.93 -28.69 -30.60
CA ALA A 243 -12.92 -29.71 -30.20
C ALA A 243 -13.40 -29.69 -28.73
N PHE A 244 -12.88 -28.79 -27.90
CA PHE A 244 -13.28 -28.65 -26.51
C PHE A 244 -14.56 -27.82 -26.32
N LEU A 245 -14.94 -26.98 -27.30
CA LEU A 245 -16.12 -26.10 -27.17
C LEU A 245 -17.44 -26.73 -27.67
N SER A 246 -17.39 -27.85 -28.39
CA SER A 246 -18.58 -28.51 -28.95
C SER A 246 -19.40 -29.27 -27.90
N GLU A 247 -18.76 -29.89 -26.91
CA GLU A 247 -19.47 -30.64 -25.86
C GLU A 247 -20.31 -29.74 -24.94
N GLN A 248 -19.90 -28.49 -24.71
CA GLN A 248 -20.63 -27.59 -23.81
C GLN A 248 -21.85 -26.91 -24.46
N LEU A 249 -21.89 -26.80 -25.80
CA LEU A 249 -23.01 -26.18 -26.50
C LEU A 249 -24.20 -27.13 -26.70
N GLU A 250 -23.96 -28.45 -26.75
CA GLU A 250 -25.03 -29.45 -26.87
C GLU A 250 -25.84 -29.62 -25.55
N GLN A 251 -25.22 -29.28 -24.41
CA GLN A 251 -25.88 -29.33 -23.11
C GLN A 251 -26.81 -28.13 -22.83
N LEU A 252 -26.64 -27.01 -23.54
CA LEU A 252 -27.38 -25.76 -23.32
C LEU A 252 -28.53 -25.53 -24.31
N CYS A 253 -28.50 -26.17 -25.48
CA CYS A 253 -29.55 -26.03 -26.49
C CYS A 253 -30.21 -27.38 -26.78
N GLY A 254 -31.15 -27.76 -25.90
CA GLY A 254 -32.08 -28.86 -26.17
C GLY A 254 -32.94 -28.57 -27.42
N PRO A 255 -33.31 -29.60 -28.20
CA PRO A 255 -33.92 -29.41 -29.50
C PRO A 255 -35.36 -28.91 -29.41
N GLU A 256 -35.64 -27.83 -30.15
CA GLU A 256 -36.99 -27.36 -30.43
C GLU A 256 -37.85 -28.43 -31.14
N SER A 257 -39.02 -28.63 -30.55
CA SER A 257 -40.33 -28.92 -31.16
C SER A 257 -40.42 -29.56 -32.56
N LYS A 258 -41.10 -30.71 -32.61
CA LYS A 258 -41.92 -31.15 -33.76
C LYS A 258 -43.11 -32.00 -33.28
N PRO A 259 -44.14 -32.21 -34.12
CA PRO A 259 -45.52 -31.82 -33.86
C PRO A 259 -46.38 -32.89 -33.20
N ARG A 260 -47.48 -32.43 -32.60
CA ARG A 260 -48.49 -33.20 -31.88
C ARG A 260 -49.36 -34.01 -32.86
N THR A 261 -49.27 -35.34 -32.78
CA THR A 261 -50.25 -36.27 -33.33
C THR A 261 -50.47 -37.42 -32.35
N ASP A 262 -51.72 -37.88 -32.34
CA ASP A 262 -52.29 -39.07 -31.71
C ASP A 262 -52.74 -39.04 -30.23
N SER A 263 -54.07 -39.01 -30.12
CA SER A 263 -54.89 -40.11 -29.62
C SER A 263 -54.70 -40.56 -28.16
N GLN A 264 -55.68 -40.20 -27.34
CA GLN A 264 -55.99 -40.87 -26.09
C GLN A 264 -56.54 -42.28 -26.39
N GLU A 265 -55.84 -43.31 -25.93
CA GLU A 265 -56.47 -44.57 -25.51
C GLU A 265 -55.93 -44.97 -24.14
N GLN A 266 -56.88 -45.04 -23.21
CA GLN A 266 -57.04 -45.93 -22.06
C GLN A 266 -55.88 -46.85 -21.63
N GLY A 267 -55.72 -46.99 -20.31
CA GLY A 267 -55.47 -48.32 -19.73
C GLY A 267 -54.49 -48.39 -18.56
N GLU A 268 -55.05 -48.62 -17.38
CA GLU A 268 -54.55 -49.58 -16.37
C GLU A 268 -53.43 -49.16 -15.38
N GLU A 269 -53.90 -48.92 -14.16
CA GLU A 269 -53.34 -49.37 -12.87
C GLU A 269 -52.79 -50.82 -12.92
N PRO A 270 -51.83 -51.24 -12.06
CA PRO A 270 -52.19 -51.50 -10.66
C PRO A 270 -51.12 -51.25 -9.58
N LEU A 271 -51.63 -50.88 -8.40
CA LEU A 271 -51.47 -51.55 -7.11
C LEU A 271 -50.06 -52.00 -6.64
N ALA A 272 -49.60 -51.33 -5.58
CA ALA A 272 -48.61 -51.85 -4.63
C ALA A 272 -49.33 -52.37 -3.38
N ALA A 273 -49.26 -53.67 -3.15
CA ALA A 273 -49.27 -54.35 -1.84
C ALA A 273 -48.68 -55.76 -2.02
#